data_AF-A0A2J7PCP2-F1
#
_entry.id   AF-A0A2J7PCP2-F1
#
_cell.length_a   1.000
_cell.length_b   1.000
_cell.length_c   1.000
_cell.angle_alpha   90.00
_cell.angle_beta   90.00
_cell.angle_gamma   90.00
#
_symmetry.space_group_name_H-M   'P 1'
#
loop_
_entity.id
_entity.type
_entity.pdbx_description
1 polymer ?
#
loop_
_entity_poly.entity_id
_entity_poly.type
_entity_poly.pdbx_seq_one_letter_code
_entity_poly.pdbx_strand_id
1 'polypeptide(L)'
;MDATDEIEDEDNEELYCRTCDQWFSSLHNKKEHLYGRQHLQSIAGDFTKERLAAEQDGNILGTSSHSISTSLDESSLDGVPTGRSGGRAAGRNKQQENCSGVGPPNLTDAITRFMETTTEREREIKVLGQRLKEMQKSNADLLKELGELTERETRLQEDMESEKEAESIMEQQLYNLWMVPTMSYISSEVEQDSSETIPVLICLPDGS
;
A
#
# COMPACT_ATOMS: atom_id res chain seq x y z
N MET A 1 14.99 -18.63 -2.97
CA MET A 1 13.55 -18.75 -2.72
C MET A 1 12.96 -17.45 -3.22
N ASP A 2 12.21 -17.55 -4.31
CA ASP A 2 11.56 -16.43 -4.99
C ASP A 2 10.26 -16.11 -4.25
N ALA A 3 10.04 -14.83 -3.92
CA ALA A 3 8.94 -14.34 -3.08
C ALA A 3 7.78 -13.78 -3.93
N THR A 4 7.61 -14.29 -5.15
CA THR A 4 6.60 -13.82 -6.10
C THR A 4 5.44 -14.79 -6.31
N ASP A 5 5.42 -15.93 -5.61
CA ASP A 5 4.45 -17.03 -5.85
C ASP A 5 3.28 -17.07 -4.85
N GLU A 6 3.19 -16.16 -3.86
CA GLU A 6 2.15 -16.22 -2.82
C GLU A 6 0.99 -15.21 -3.00
N ILE A 7 1.05 -14.31 -3.98
CA ILE A 7 0.02 -13.26 -4.16
C ILE A 7 -1.05 -13.67 -5.20
N GLU A 8 -0.77 -14.61 -6.09
CA GLU A 8 -1.75 -14.99 -7.15
C GLU A 8 -2.82 -15.99 -6.69
N ASP A 9 -2.60 -16.73 -5.59
CA ASP A 9 -3.51 -17.81 -5.19
C ASP A 9 -4.70 -17.37 -4.31
N GLU A 10 -4.57 -16.29 -3.52
CA GLU A 10 -5.62 -15.91 -2.56
C GLU A 10 -6.83 -15.22 -3.23
N ASP A 11 -6.64 -14.50 -4.36
CA ASP A 11 -7.72 -13.91 -5.16
C ASP A 11 -8.34 -14.89 -6.18
N ASN A 12 -7.76 -16.10 -6.33
CA ASN A 12 -8.18 -17.10 -7.30
C ASN A 12 -9.40 -17.93 -6.84
N GLU A 13 -9.81 -17.83 -5.58
CA GLU A 13 -10.95 -18.58 -5.03
C GLU A 13 -12.25 -17.75 -4.95
N GLU A 14 -12.14 -16.42 -5.00
CA GLU A 14 -13.28 -15.53 -4.91
C GLU A 14 -13.93 -15.35 -6.30
N LEU A 15 -15.14 -15.89 -6.54
CA LEU A 15 -15.89 -15.70 -7.79
C LEU A 15 -16.49 -14.30 -7.96
N TYR A 16 -15.89 -13.29 -7.34
CA TYR A 16 -16.36 -11.92 -7.33
C TYR A 16 -15.29 -11.00 -7.93
N CYS A 17 -15.72 -10.03 -8.74
CA CYS A 17 -14.87 -8.96 -9.24
C CYS A 17 -15.21 -7.66 -8.51
N ARG A 18 -14.27 -7.13 -7.72
CA ARG A 18 -14.45 -5.89 -6.95
C ARG A 18 -14.57 -4.66 -7.84
N THR A 19 -13.82 -4.60 -8.95
CA THR A 19 -13.84 -3.47 -9.89
C THR A 19 -15.19 -3.31 -10.60
N CYS A 20 -15.90 -4.42 -10.81
CA CYS A 20 -17.16 -4.41 -11.56
C CYS A 20 -18.38 -4.76 -10.70
N ASP A 21 -18.21 -5.06 -9.41
CA ASP A 21 -19.23 -5.50 -8.46
C ASP A 21 -20.11 -6.63 -9.04
N GLN A 22 -19.45 -7.67 -9.56
CA GLN A 22 -20.11 -8.80 -10.25
C GLN A 22 -19.67 -10.15 -9.69
N TRP A 23 -20.65 -11.01 -9.42
CA TRP A 23 -20.46 -12.42 -9.06
C TRP A 23 -20.52 -13.31 -10.31
N PHE A 24 -19.61 -14.29 -10.38
CA PHE A 24 -19.49 -15.25 -11.48
C PHE A 24 -19.92 -16.64 -11.03
N SER A 25 -20.48 -17.43 -11.96
CA SER A 25 -20.87 -18.82 -11.70
C SER A 25 -19.71 -19.81 -11.83
N SER A 26 -18.57 -19.39 -12.40
CA SER A 26 -17.38 -20.22 -12.53
C SER A 26 -16.12 -19.36 -12.67
N LEU A 27 -14.96 -19.94 -12.32
CA LEU A 27 -13.67 -19.27 -12.49
C LEU A 27 -13.37 -18.95 -13.96
N HIS A 28 -13.83 -19.81 -14.87
CA HIS A 28 -13.73 -19.54 -16.31
C HIS A 28 -14.46 -18.25 -16.69
N ASN A 29 -15.67 -18.02 -16.15
CA ASN A 29 -16.40 -16.78 -16.42
C ASN A 29 -15.72 -15.55 -15.81
N LYS A 30 -15.14 -15.67 -14.61
CA LYS A 30 -14.32 -14.59 -14.01
C LYS A 30 -13.11 -14.30 -14.90
N LYS A 31 -12.40 -15.33 -15.36
CA LYS A 31 -11.21 -15.18 -16.22
C LYS A 31 -11.55 -14.48 -17.53
N GLU A 32 -12.60 -14.92 -18.22
CA GLU A 32 -13.09 -14.26 -19.44
C GLU A 32 -13.49 -12.80 -19.19
N HIS A 33 -14.08 -12.50 -18.02
CA HIS A 33 -14.41 -11.14 -17.62
C HIS A 33 -13.16 -10.27 -17.40
N LEU A 34 -12.14 -10.77 -16.70
CA LEU A 34 -10.90 -10.04 -16.42
C LEU A 34 -10.15 -9.64 -17.70
N TYR A 35 -10.21 -10.48 -18.75
CA TYR A 35 -9.65 -10.15 -20.07
C TYR A 35 -10.62 -9.40 -20.99
N GLY A 36 -11.85 -9.14 -20.54
CA GLY A 36 -12.87 -8.44 -21.29
C GLY A 36 -12.58 -6.94 -21.43
N ARG A 37 -12.89 -6.37 -22.62
CA ARG A 37 -12.67 -4.94 -22.90
C ARG A 37 -13.35 -4.02 -21.88
N GLN A 38 -14.54 -4.39 -21.40
CA GLN A 38 -15.30 -3.59 -20.43
C GLN A 38 -14.58 -3.49 -19.09
N HIS A 39 -14.08 -4.61 -18.57
CA HIS A 39 -13.32 -4.64 -17.32
C HIS A 39 -12.02 -3.84 -17.43
N LEU A 40 -11.27 -4.05 -18.53
CA LEU A 40 -10.05 -3.29 -18.81
C LEU A 40 -10.30 -1.79 -18.93
N GLN A 41 -11.43 -1.38 -19.51
CA GLN A 41 -11.82 0.02 -19.62
C GLN A 41 -12.21 0.61 -18.25
N SER A 42 -12.86 -0.15 -17.37
CA SER A 42 -13.12 0.27 -15.99
C SER A 42 -11.82 0.50 -15.22
N ILE A 43 -10.85 -0.42 -15.33
CA ILE A 43 -9.52 -0.26 -14.73
C ILE A 43 -8.81 0.99 -15.28
N ALA A 44 -8.79 1.16 -16.60
CA ALA A 44 -8.16 2.32 -17.25
C ALA A 44 -8.85 3.66 -16.90
N GLY A 45 -10.17 3.64 -16.71
CA GLY A 45 -10.97 4.78 -16.27
C GLY A 45 -10.70 5.16 -14.81
N ASP A 46 -10.47 4.17 -13.94
CA ASP A 46 -10.13 4.43 -12.54
C ASP A 46 -8.77 5.14 -12.41
N PHE A 47 -7.77 4.80 -13.23
CA PHE A 47 -6.47 5.52 -13.25
C PHE A 47 -6.60 7.00 -13.62
N THR A 48 -7.55 7.35 -14.49
CA THR A 48 -7.77 8.76 -14.89
C THR A 48 -8.57 9.52 -13.84
N LYS A 49 -9.48 8.85 -13.13
CA LYS A 49 -10.22 9.43 -12.00
C LYS A 49 -9.36 9.64 -10.77
N GLU A 50 -8.41 8.74 -10.49
CA GLU A 50 -7.44 8.87 -9.40
C GLU A 50 -6.43 10.01 -9.68
N ARG A 51 -5.99 10.18 -10.92
CA ARG A 51 -5.10 11.30 -11.30
C ARG A 51 -5.78 12.67 -11.19
N LEU A 52 -7.05 12.77 -11.59
CA LEU A 52 -7.81 14.02 -11.46
C LEU A 52 -8.15 14.37 -10.00
N ALA A 53 -8.28 13.36 -9.13
CA ALA A 53 -8.42 13.58 -7.69
C ALA A 53 -7.08 14.06 -7.06
N ALA A 54 -5.94 13.54 -7.52
CA ALA A 54 -4.61 13.97 -7.08
C ALA A 54 -4.22 15.37 -7.60
N GLU A 55 -4.76 15.81 -8.74
CA GLU A 55 -4.49 17.13 -9.32
C GLU A 55 -5.28 18.28 -8.65
N GLN A 56 -6.29 18.01 -7.79
CA GLN A 56 -7.01 19.06 -7.04
C GLN A 56 -6.34 19.48 -5.72
N ASP A 57 -5.44 18.67 -5.15
CA ASP A 57 -4.81 18.95 -3.85
C ASP A 57 -3.32 19.37 -3.95
N GLY A 58 -2.80 19.67 -5.13
CA GLY A 58 -1.37 19.96 -5.32
C GLY A 58 -1.08 21.04 -6.37
N ASN A 59 -1.24 22.31 -6.01
CA ASN A 59 -0.60 23.40 -6.75
C ASN A 59 0.78 23.69 -6.12
N ILE A 60 1.87 23.44 -6.87
CA ILE A 60 3.09 24.27 -7.03
C ILE A 60 4.28 23.39 -7.48
N LEU A 61 4.95 23.88 -8.54
CA LEU A 61 6.29 23.56 -9.07
C LEU A 61 6.38 22.47 -10.15
N GLY A 62 6.57 22.95 -11.38
CA GLY A 62 6.55 22.15 -12.59
C GLY A 62 7.82 21.36 -12.88
N THR A 63 7.69 20.44 -13.83
CA THR A 63 8.71 20.12 -14.82
C THR A 63 7.99 19.58 -16.05
N SER A 64 8.34 20.16 -17.19
CA SER A 64 7.92 19.75 -18.53
C SER A 64 8.05 18.25 -18.75
N SER A 65 6.96 17.59 -19.20
CA SER A 65 7.04 16.38 -20.01
C SER A 65 5.76 16.18 -20.83
N HIS A 66 5.96 15.96 -22.11
CA HIS A 66 4.98 15.94 -23.20
C HIS A 66 3.79 15.01 -22.95
N SER A 67 2.57 15.53 -23.13
CA SER A 67 1.41 14.69 -23.44
C SER A 67 0.64 15.28 -24.61
N ILE A 68 0.38 14.39 -25.56
CA ILE A 68 -0.24 14.60 -26.86
C ILE A 68 -1.71 14.96 -26.64
N SER A 69 -2.07 16.21 -26.89
CA SER A 69 -3.47 16.64 -26.95
C SER A 69 -4.18 15.93 -28.09
N THR A 70 -5.05 14.97 -27.76
CA THR A 70 -6.13 14.55 -28.65
C THR A 70 -7.42 15.17 -28.12
N SER A 71 -7.66 16.43 -28.47
CA SER A 71 -8.98 17.03 -28.38
C SER A 71 -9.86 16.39 -29.44
N LEU A 72 -10.65 15.39 -29.05
CA LEU A 72 -11.78 14.94 -29.87
C LEU A 72 -13.01 15.70 -29.41
N ASP A 73 -13.62 16.37 -30.37
CA ASP A 73 -14.83 17.14 -30.27
C ASP A 73 -16.00 16.23 -29.90
N GLU A 74 -16.60 16.48 -28.74
CA GLU A 74 -17.90 15.91 -28.39
C GLU A 74 -18.97 16.77 -29.06
N SER A 75 -19.25 16.46 -30.33
CA SER A 75 -20.43 16.99 -31.00
C SER A 75 -21.69 16.31 -30.44
N SER A 76 -22.51 17.15 -29.80
CA SER A 76 -23.93 17.00 -29.51
C SER A 76 -24.72 16.25 -30.60
N LEU A 77 -25.48 15.22 -30.20
CA LEU A 77 -26.68 14.81 -30.93
C LEU A 77 -27.70 14.14 -29.99
N ASP A 78 -28.73 14.91 -29.64
CA ASP A 78 -30.01 14.40 -29.16
C ASP A 78 -30.69 13.56 -30.25
N GLY A 79 -31.31 12.44 -29.87
CA GLY A 79 -32.44 11.92 -30.65
C GLY A 79 -32.62 10.40 -30.73
N VAL A 80 -33.66 9.94 -30.01
CA VAL A 80 -34.60 8.85 -30.38
C VAL A 80 -34.30 7.41 -29.91
N PRO A 81 -35.23 6.79 -29.14
CA PRO A 81 -35.17 5.36 -28.82
C PRO A 81 -35.69 4.55 -30.01
N THR A 82 -34.79 3.82 -30.68
CA THR A 82 -35.20 2.85 -31.70
C THR A 82 -35.52 1.52 -30.99
N GLY A 83 -36.81 1.25 -30.84
CA GLY A 83 -37.29 -0.06 -30.41
C GLY A 83 -37.17 -1.12 -31.51
N ARG A 84 -36.93 -2.36 -31.06
CA ARG A 84 -37.41 -3.64 -31.61
C ARG A 84 -36.81 -4.15 -32.94
N SER A 85 -35.95 -5.18 -32.86
CA SER A 85 -36.34 -6.62 -32.98
C SER A 85 -35.21 -7.52 -33.50
N GLY A 86 -34.97 -8.66 -32.82
CA GLY A 86 -34.62 -9.92 -33.48
C GLY A 86 -33.32 -10.59 -33.07
N GLY A 87 -33.38 -11.53 -32.10
CA GLY A 87 -32.29 -12.47 -31.84
C GLY A 87 -32.56 -13.35 -30.62
N ARG A 88 -32.99 -14.59 -30.86
CA ARG A 88 -33.42 -15.56 -29.84
C ARG A 88 -32.23 -16.19 -29.09
N ALA A 89 -32.28 -16.23 -27.76
CA ALA A 89 -31.73 -17.33 -26.97
C ALA A 89 -32.54 -17.47 -25.67
N ALA A 90 -32.87 -18.71 -25.33
CA ALA A 90 -33.80 -19.08 -24.27
C ALA A 90 -33.15 -19.07 -22.89
N GLY A 91 -33.85 -18.48 -21.91
CA GLY A 91 -33.59 -18.63 -20.47
C GLY A 91 -34.84 -18.19 -19.71
N ARG A 92 -35.52 -19.14 -19.05
CA ARG A 92 -36.83 -18.97 -18.38
C ARG A 92 -36.71 -18.34 -16.98
N ASN A 93 -37.62 -17.38 -16.73
CA ASN A 93 -38.46 -17.17 -15.53
C ASN A 93 -37.84 -16.98 -14.13
N LYS A 94 -37.97 -15.76 -13.58
CA LYS A 94 -39.00 -15.36 -12.57
C LYS A 94 -38.67 -13.97 -12.00
N GLN A 95 -39.30 -12.92 -12.54
CA GLN A 95 -39.89 -11.85 -11.72
C GLN A 95 -40.96 -11.15 -12.56
N GLN A 96 -42.09 -11.85 -12.64
CA GLN A 96 -43.37 -11.29 -13.01
C GLN A 96 -43.82 -10.45 -11.80
N GLU A 97 -43.42 -9.18 -11.76
CA GLU A 97 -44.10 -8.21 -10.90
C GLU A 97 -45.28 -7.63 -11.67
N ASN A 98 -46.43 -8.23 -11.38
CA ASN A 98 -47.77 -7.67 -11.45
C ASN A 98 -47.89 -6.23 -11.98
N CYS A 99 -48.04 -6.09 -13.31
CA CYS A 99 -48.87 -5.02 -13.88
C CYS A 99 -50.35 -5.37 -13.62
N SER A 100 -50.77 -5.34 -12.36
CA SER A 100 -52.18 -5.43 -11.99
C SER A 100 -52.68 -4.03 -11.69
N GLY A 101 -53.75 -3.66 -12.39
CA GLY A 101 -54.28 -2.31 -12.41
C GLY A 101 -54.51 -1.72 -11.02
N VAL A 102 -54.03 -0.49 -10.85
CA VAL A 102 -54.55 0.46 -9.88
C VAL A 102 -54.67 1.77 -10.66
N GLY A 103 -55.73 2.52 -10.42
CA GLY A 103 -55.92 3.85 -10.99
C GLY A 103 -54.77 4.81 -10.67
N PRO A 104 -54.88 6.09 -11.03
CA PRO A 104 -53.82 7.07 -10.76
C PRO A 104 -53.35 6.95 -9.31
N PRO A 105 -52.03 7.05 -9.05
CA PRO A 105 -51.46 6.78 -7.73
C PRO A 105 -52.25 7.58 -6.68
N ASN A 106 -52.80 6.86 -5.70
CA ASN A 106 -53.50 7.49 -4.60
C ASN A 106 -52.51 8.45 -3.90
N LEU A 107 -52.90 9.71 -3.71
CA LEU A 107 -52.05 10.75 -3.11
C LEU A 107 -51.49 10.29 -1.75
N THR A 108 -52.29 9.55 -0.98
CA THR A 108 -51.86 8.96 0.29
C THR A 108 -50.69 7.99 0.12
N ASP A 109 -50.72 7.14 -0.91
CA ASP A 109 -49.62 6.18 -1.18
C ASP A 109 -48.35 6.91 -1.61
N ALA A 110 -48.50 7.99 -2.40
CA ALA A 110 -47.37 8.83 -2.80
C ALA A 110 -46.71 9.52 -1.60
N ILE A 111 -47.52 10.04 -0.66
CA ILE A 111 -47.04 10.64 0.59
C ILE A 111 -46.31 9.59 1.45
N THR A 112 -46.90 8.41 1.64
CA THR A 112 -46.27 7.33 2.44
C THR A 112 -44.91 6.93 1.88
N ARG A 113 -44.81 6.70 0.56
CA ARG A 113 -43.54 6.38 -0.10
C ARG A 113 -42.51 7.50 0.04
N PHE A 114 -42.93 8.75 -0.07
CA PHE A 114 -42.05 9.89 0.12
C PHE A 114 -41.52 9.95 1.56
N MET A 115 -42.37 9.72 2.56
CA MET A 115 -41.95 9.67 3.95
C MET A 115 -40.96 8.52 4.21
N GLU A 116 -41.27 7.32 3.72
CA GLU A 116 -40.38 6.15 3.84
C GLU A 116 -39.00 6.42 3.23
N THR A 117 -38.97 6.88 1.98
CA THR A 117 -37.70 7.22 1.28
C THR A 117 -36.93 8.33 1.98
N THR A 118 -37.61 9.33 2.53
CA THR A 118 -36.97 10.39 3.31
C THR A 118 -36.33 9.83 4.58
N THR A 119 -37.06 9.00 5.33
CA THR A 119 -36.51 8.38 6.57
C THR A 119 -35.36 7.41 6.28
N GLU A 120 -35.43 6.67 5.18
CA GLU A 120 -34.37 5.79 4.68
C GLU A 120 -33.09 6.59 4.42
N ARG A 121 -33.21 7.65 3.61
CA ARG A 121 -32.11 8.54 3.28
C ARG A 121 -31.50 9.19 4.51
N GLU A 122 -32.31 9.65 5.46
CA GLU A 122 -31.81 10.27 6.70
C GLU A 122 -31.01 9.28 7.55
N ARG A 123 -31.44 8.03 7.63
CA ARG A 123 -30.70 6.99 8.32
C ARG A 123 -29.41 6.64 7.59
N GLU A 124 -29.44 6.53 6.27
CA GLU A 124 -28.25 6.28 5.46
C GLU A 124 -27.20 7.38 5.67
N ILE A 125 -27.60 8.65 5.62
CA ILE A 125 -26.71 9.80 5.89
C ILE A 125 -26.07 9.67 7.28
N LYS A 126 -26.83 9.24 8.30
CA LYS A 126 -26.28 9.03 9.65
C LYS A 126 -25.25 7.92 9.69
N VAL A 127 -25.53 6.78 9.03
CA VAL A 127 -24.60 5.64 8.96
C VAL A 127 -23.33 6.03 8.22
N LEU A 128 -23.45 6.69 7.06
CA LEU A 128 -22.31 7.17 6.29
C LEU A 128 -21.48 8.19 7.08
N GLY A 129 -22.14 9.12 7.78
CA GLY A 129 -21.46 10.09 8.64
C GLY A 129 -20.71 9.43 9.80
N GLN A 130 -21.25 8.36 10.37
CA GLN A 130 -20.58 7.58 11.41
C GLN A 130 -19.36 6.85 10.85
N ARG A 131 -19.51 6.16 9.71
CA ARG A 131 -18.42 5.44 9.05
C ARG A 131 -17.28 6.36 8.64
N LEU A 132 -17.60 7.56 8.17
CA LEU A 132 -16.60 8.58 7.83
C LEU A 132 -15.77 8.99 9.06
N LYS A 133 -16.41 9.19 10.22
CA LYS A 133 -15.69 9.50 11.46
C LYS A 133 -14.80 8.35 11.93
N GLU A 134 -15.27 7.11 11.80
CA GLU A 134 -14.48 5.92 12.12
C GLU A 134 -13.26 5.79 11.22
N MET A 135 -13.44 5.97 9.90
CA MET A 135 -12.33 5.98 8.94
C MET A 135 -11.34 7.11 9.20
N GLN A 136 -11.82 8.32 9.52
CA GLN A 136 -10.95 9.45 9.89
C GLN A 136 -10.13 9.16 11.14
N LYS A 137 -10.76 8.57 12.17
CA LYS A 137 -10.05 8.17 13.39
C LYS A 137 -8.99 7.09 13.08
N SER A 138 -9.37 6.05 12.34
CA SER A 138 -8.45 4.98 11.96
C SER A 138 -7.26 5.51 11.15
N ASN A 139 -7.49 6.46 10.25
CA ASN A 139 -6.42 7.10 9.47
C ASN A 139 -5.48 7.90 10.39
N ALA A 140 -6.03 8.68 11.33
CA ALA A 140 -5.22 9.40 12.32
C ALA A 140 -4.36 8.46 13.20
N ASP A 141 -4.93 7.32 13.61
CA ASP A 141 -4.22 6.30 14.38
C ASP A 141 -3.07 5.68 13.55
N LEU A 142 -3.31 5.36 12.27
CA LEU A 142 -2.29 4.84 11.36
C LEU A 142 -1.17 5.84 11.09
N LEU A 143 -1.49 7.14 10.91
CA LEU A 143 -0.47 8.18 10.73
C LEU A 143 0.42 8.33 11.97
N LYS A 144 -0.15 8.15 13.16
CA LYS A 144 0.62 8.15 14.41
C LYS A 144 1.57 6.96 14.48
N GLU A 145 1.08 5.76 14.17
CA GLU A 145 1.91 4.54 14.13
C GLU A 145 3.04 4.65 13.09
N LEU A 146 2.75 5.20 11.91
CA LEU A 146 3.75 5.45 10.88
C LEU A 146 4.84 6.42 11.37
N GLY A 147 4.46 7.46 12.11
CA GLY A 147 5.42 8.37 12.74
C GLY A 147 6.32 7.68 13.77
N GLU A 148 5.74 6.83 14.65
CA GLU A 148 6.49 6.07 15.66
C GLU A 148 7.46 5.06 15.02
N LEU A 149 7.03 4.39 13.96
CA LEU A 149 7.86 3.45 13.20
C LEU A 149 9.00 4.16 12.47
N THR A 150 8.73 5.30 11.84
CA THR A 150 9.77 6.10 11.17
C THR A 150 10.83 6.56 12.16
N GLU A 151 10.43 7.05 13.35
CA GLU A 151 11.36 7.46 14.39
C GLU A 151 12.17 6.27 14.96
N ARG A 152 11.57 5.07 15.02
CA ARG A 152 12.28 3.85 15.40
C ARG A 152 13.29 3.43 14.34
N GLU A 153 12.92 3.50 13.06
CA GLU A 153 13.80 3.20 11.93
C GLU A 153 15.03 4.11 11.94
N THR A 154 14.84 5.42 12.10
CA THR A 154 15.96 6.38 12.14
C THR A 154 16.91 6.08 13.28
N ARG A 155 16.40 5.79 14.49
CA ARG A 155 17.23 5.40 15.64
C ARG A 155 18.04 4.13 15.37
N LEU A 156 17.42 3.10 14.82
CA LEU A 156 18.12 1.86 14.48
C LEU A 156 19.18 2.07 13.39
N GLN A 157 18.95 2.99 12.46
CA GLN A 157 19.91 3.34 11.43
C GLN A 157 21.14 4.06 12.02
N GLU A 158 20.92 4.98 12.96
CA GLU A 158 21.99 5.64 13.72
C GLU A 158 22.79 4.63 14.56
N ASP A 159 22.10 3.73 15.28
CA ASP A 159 22.76 2.66 16.07
C ASP A 159 23.61 1.75 15.17
N MET A 160 23.08 1.35 14.00
CA MET A 160 23.81 0.55 13.03
C MET A 160 25.08 1.26 12.52
N GLU A 161 25.02 2.57 12.29
CA GLU A 161 26.17 3.36 11.86
C GLU A 161 27.23 3.45 12.97
N SER A 162 26.80 3.67 14.22
CA SER A 162 27.68 3.68 15.39
C SER A 162 28.39 2.34 15.59
N GLU A 163 27.68 1.22 15.43
CA GLU A 163 28.27 -0.12 15.54
C GLU A 163 29.28 -0.39 14.42
N LYS A 164 29.01 0.05 13.18
CA LYS A 164 29.99 -0.05 12.07
C LYS A 164 31.26 0.75 12.34
N GLU A 165 31.13 1.93 12.95
CA GLU A 165 32.30 2.72 13.34
C GLU A 165 33.11 2.00 14.43
N ALA A 166 32.43 1.43 15.44
CA ALA A 166 33.08 0.64 16.47
C ALA A 166 33.77 -0.62 15.92
N GLU A 167 33.13 -1.32 14.97
CA GLU A 167 33.70 -2.46 14.24
C GLU A 167 34.99 -2.06 13.53
N SER A 168 34.97 -0.98 12.74
CA SER A 168 36.14 -0.45 12.03
C SER A 168 37.30 -0.11 12.98
N ILE A 169 37.00 0.50 14.13
CA ILE A 169 38.01 0.80 15.16
C ILE A 169 38.61 -0.49 15.72
N MET A 170 37.79 -1.49 16.03
CA MET A 170 38.26 -2.78 16.54
C MET A 170 39.10 -3.54 15.51
N GLU A 171 38.69 -3.55 14.24
CA GLU A 171 39.46 -4.15 13.14
C GLU A 171 40.85 -3.51 13.01
N GLN A 172 40.92 -2.17 13.09
CA GLN A 172 42.20 -1.46 13.05
C GLN A 172 43.08 -1.80 14.26
N GLN A 173 42.49 -1.92 15.46
CA GLN A 173 43.22 -2.34 16.66
C GLN A 173 43.75 -3.78 16.54
N LEU A 174 42.95 -4.70 16.02
CA LEU A 174 43.35 -6.08 15.74
C LEU A 174 44.48 -6.14 14.72
N TYR A 175 44.38 -5.37 13.64
CA TYR A 175 45.45 -5.26 12.65
C TYR A 175 46.74 -4.76 13.30
N ASN A 176 46.67 -3.68 14.09
CA ASN A 176 47.83 -3.13 14.78
C ASN A 176 48.47 -4.15 15.74
N LEU A 177 47.65 -4.90 16.48
CA LEU A 177 48.12 -5.96 17.37
C LEU A 177 48.78 -7.10 16.60
N TRP A 178 48.19 -7.52 15.48
CA TRP A 178 48.72 -8.57 14.62
C TRP A 178 50.05 -8.18 13.96
N MET A 179 50.24 -6.87 13.69
CA MET A 179 51.49 -6.31 13.18
C MET A 179 52.61 -6.22 14.22
N VAL A 180 52.31 -6.36 15.52
CA VAL A 180 53.35 -6.53 16.54
C VAL A 180 53.94 -7.93 16.32
N PRO A 181 55.24 -8.07 16.00
CA PRO A 181 55.87 -9.39 15.95
C PRO A 181 55.54 -10.11 17.25
N THR A 182 55.27 -11.40 17.20
CA THR A 182 54.99 -12.25 18.36
C THR A 182 56.27 -12.33 19.23
N MET A 183 56.61 -11.23 19.89
CA MET A 183 57.91 -10.95 20.53
C MET A 183 58.17 -11.89 21.72
N SER A 184 57.21 -12.72 22.09
CA SER A 184 57.34 -13.77 23.09
C SER A 184 57.88 -15.11 22.56
N TYR A 185 57.99 -15.35 21.24
CA TYR A 185 58.65 -16.56 20.72
C TYR A 185 60.15 -16.39 20.45
N ILE A 186 60.69 -15.18 20.58
CA ILE A 186 62.13 -14.90 20.35
C ILE A 186 62.91 -14.82 21.68
N SER A 187 62.25 -14.72 22.83
CA SER A 187 62.93 -14.68 24.13
C SER A 187 63.32 -16.04 24.71
N SER A 188 63.15 -17.15 23.98
CA SER A 188 63.43 -18.49 24.52
C SER A 188 64.89 -18.96 24.41
N GLU A 189 65.82 -18.19 23.85
CA GLU A 189 67.23 -18.61 23.78
C GLU A 189 68.22 -17.46 24.02
N VAL A 190 68.17 -16.83 25.20
CA VAL A 190 69.35 -16.17 25.78
C VAL A 190 69.42 -16.46 27.29
N GLU A 191 69.52 -17.74 27.65
CA GLU A 191 70.19 -18.15 28.87
C GLU A 191 71.41 -18.99 28.48
N GLN A 192 72.54 -18.32 28.25
CA GLN A 192 73.82 -18.92 28.58
C GLN A 192 74.82 -17.84 28.99
N ASP A 193 74.97 -17.76 30.32
CA ASP A 193 76.23 -17.55 31.00
C ASP A 193 76.90 -16.17 30.85
N SER A 194 76.70 -15.30 31.84
CA SER A 194 77.81 -14.90 32.72
C SER A 194 77.32 -13.93 33.77
N SER A 195 77.76 -14.18 34.99
CA SER A 195 77.73 -13.29 36.14
C SER A 195 78.12 -11.86 35.74
N GLU A 196 77.23 -10.88 35.93
CA GLU A 196 77.60 -9.55 36.45
C GLU A 196 76.36 -8.66 36.69
N THR A 197 76.40 -8.02 37.85
CA THR A 197 75.49 -7.06 38.46
C THR A 197 74.92 -6.00 37.51
N ILE A 198 73.59 -5.82 37.46
CA ILE A 198 72.94 -4.62 36.90
C ILE A 198 71.80 -4.16 37.84
N PRO A 199 71.75 -2.87 38.22
CA PRO A 199 70.87 -2.38 39.29
C PRO A 199 69.41 -2.25 38.85
N VAL A 200 68.49 -2.61 39.74
CA VAL A 200 67.05 -2.38 39.58
C VAL A 200 66.76 -0.91 39.86
N LEU A 201 66.46 -0.12 38.84
CA LEU A 201 65.92 1.23 38.99
C LEU A 201 64.39 1.12 39.19
N ILE A 202 63.94 1.31 40.42
CA ILE A 202 62.50 1.46 40.74
C ILE A 202 62.16 2.94 40.62
N CYS A 203 61.50 3.34 39.54
CA CYS A 203 60.87 4.65 39.45
C CYS A 203 59.53 4.62 40.19
N LEU A 204 59.48 5.20 41.38
CA LEU A 204 58.22 5.56 42.05
C LEU A 204 57.68 6.85 41.42
N PRO A 205 56.36 6.97 41.18
CA PRO A 205 55.77 8.23 40.77
C PRO A 205 55.70 9.18 41.98
N ASP A 206 56.41 10.31 41.91
CA ASP A 206 56.25 11.41 42.86
C ASP A 206 54.86 12.01 42.68
N GLY A 207 54.03 11.84 43.70
CA GLY A 207 52.78 12.57 43.86
C GLY A 207 53.01 13.89 44.58
N SER A 208 52.70 15.00 43.92
CA SER A 208 51.94 16.16 44.44
C SER A 208 51.70 17.16 43.32
#